data_AF-A0A382E529-F1
#
_entry.id   AF-A0A382E529-F1
#
_cell.length_a   1.000
_cell.length_b   1.000
_cell.length_c   1.000
_cell.angle_alpha   90.00
_cell.angle_beta   90.00
_cell.angle_gamma   90.00
#
_symmetry.space_group_name_H-M   'P 1'
#
loop_
_entity.id
_entity.type
_entity.pdbx_description
1 polymer ?
#
loop_
_entity_poly.entity_id
_entity_poly.type
_entity_poly.pdbx_seq_one_letter_code
_entity_poly.pdbx_strand_id
1 'polypeptide(L)'
;AEEKDILERITVFRKEFEGRPGWEKGSPKRANKIGHYRRLEEKQGKANMPGHVRASINWNTLKRMNGDKYSQEITDGMKVIVCKLKTNPLGYTSVAYPTDELHIPNWFKELPFDGGAMAETIIDNKLDNLIGVLNYNLEDTKQHNTFASLFEFGE
;
A
#
# COMPACT_ATOMS: atom_id res chain seq x y z
N ALA A 1 -15.27 25.35 -17.45
CA ALA A 1 -13.83 25.18 -17.70
C ALA A 1 -13.16 24.44 -16.55
N GLU A 2 -13.48 24.76 -15.29
CA GLU A 2 -12.81 24.20 -14.10
C GLU A 2 -12.89 22.68 -13.93
N GLU A 3 -14.03 22.04 -14.22
CA GLU A 3 -14.20 20.59 -14.02
C GLU A 3 -13.27 19.76 -14.92
N LYS A 4 -13.19 20.09 -16.21
CA LYS A 4 -12.36 19.36 -17.18
C LYS A 4 -10.87 19.44 -16.84
N ASP A 5 -10.41 20.61 -16.40
CA ASP A 5 -9.02 20.83 -15.99
C ASP A 5 -8.68 20.03 -14.73
N ILE A 6 -9.62 19.92 -13.78
CA ILE A 6 -9.48 19.09 -12.57
C ILE A 6 -9.40 17.61 -12.93
N LEU A 7 -10.27 17.11 -13.81
CA LEU A 7 -10.28 15.71 -14.25
C LEU A 7 -9.01 15.35 -15.01
N GLU A 8 -8.51 16.25 -15.87
CA GLU A 8 -7.24 16.08 -16.55
C GLU A 8 -6.07 16.01 -15.56
N ARG A 9 -6.05 16.91 -14.56
CA ARG A 9 -5.02 16.90 -13.53
C ARG A 9 -5.04 15.63 -12.68
N ILE A 10 -6.22 15.10 -12.36
CA ILE A 10 -6.38 13.80 -11.67
C ILE A 10 -5.80 12.67 -12.52
N THR A 11 -6.06 12.67 -13.82
CA THR A 11 -5.55 11.65 -14.74
C THR A 11 -4.02 11.68 -14.83
N VAL A 12 -3.43 12.88 -14.94
CA VAL A 12 -1.97 13.06 -14.91
C VAL A 12 -1.41 12.57 -13.57
N PHE A 13 -2.04 12.91 -12.46
CA PHE A 13 -1.61 12.49 -11.13
C PHE A 13 -1.66 10.97 -10.96
N ARG A 14 -2.69 10.28 -11.46
CA ARG A 14 -2.77 8.80 -11.43
C ARG A 14 -1.59 8.18 -12.18
N LYS A 15 -1.25 8.69 -13.37
CA LYS A 15 -0.10 8.21 -14.17
C LYS A 15 1.24 8.45 -13.47
N GLU A 16 1.44 9.65 -12.95
CA GLU A 16 2.64 9.98 -12.16
C GLU A 16 2.76 9.10 -10.91
N PHE A 17 1.63 8.83 -10.25
CA PHE A 17 1.59 7.97 -9.09
C PHE A 17 1.92 6.53 -9.50
N GLU A 18 1.35 6.00 -10.57
CA GLU A 18 1.66 4.66 -11.09
C GLU A 18 3.15 4.48 -11.43
N GLY A 19 3.82 5.51 -11.95
CA GLY A 19 5.25 5.48 -12.26
C GLY A 19 6.19 5.43 -11.04
N ARG A 20 5.72 5.74 -9.82
CA ARG A 20 6.56 5.69 -8.61
C ARG A 20 6.90 4.26 -8.20
N PRO A 21 8.02 4.03 -7.50
CA PRO A 21 8.33 2.72 -6.97
C PRO A 21 7.34 2.30 -5.86
N GLY A 22 7.08 1.00 -5.75
CA GLY A 22 6.05 0.45 -4.83
C GLY A 22 6.28 0.78 -3.35
N TRP A 23 7.55 0.87 -2.92
CA TRP A 23 7.90 1.21 -1.54
C TRP A 23 7.58 2.68 -1.18
N GLU A 24 7.56 3.61 -2.14
CA GLU A 24 7.20 5.03 -1.90
C GLU A 24 5.70 5.28 -1.91
N LYS A 25 4.91 4.31 -2.35
CA LYS A 25 3.44 4.38 -2.42
C LYS A 25 2.77 3.96 -1.12
N GLY A 26 3.52 3.70 -0.06
CA GLY A 26 2.94 3.22 1.18
C GLY A 26 2.13 4.29 1.91
N SER A 27 1.21 3.84 2.75
CA SER A 27 0.41 4.72 3.60
C SER A 27 1.03 4.86 4.99
N PRO A 28 1.28 6.08 5.49
CA PRO A 28 1.81 6.27 6.83
C PRO A 28 0.73 5.91 7.87
N LYS A 29 1.12 5.11 8.87
CA LYS A 29 0.30 4.71 10.02
C LYS A 29 1.17 4.67 11.28
N ARG A 30 0.54 4.77 12.45
CA ARG A 30 1.20 4.50 13.73
C ARG A 30 0.90 3.07 14.14
N ALA A 31 1.94 2.28 14.38
CA ALA A 31 1.78 0.92 14.85
C ALA A 31 1.78 0.91 16.38
N ASN A 32 0.66 0.48 16.97
CA ASN A 32 0.52 0.37 18.42
C ASN A 32 0.32 -1.09 18.86
N LYS A 33 0.72 -1.43 20.09
CA LYS A 33 0.53 -2.73 20.74
C LYS A 33 1.16 -3.91 19.98
N ILE A 34 2.23 -3.69 19.19
CA ILE A 34 2.87 -4.72 18.36
C ILE A 34 3.30 -5.92 19.20
N GLY A 35 3.97 -5.67 20.34
CA GLY A 35 4.44 -6.73 21.23
C GLY A 35 3.32 -7.50 21.92
N HIS A 36 2.14 -6.90 22.08
CA HIS A 36 0.95 -7.59 22.58
C HIS A 36 0.39 -8.54 21.51
N TYR A 37 0.21 -8.05 20.28
CA TYR A 37 -0.31 -8.87 19.18
C TYR A 37 0.64 -9.99 18.77
N ARG A 38 1.97 -9.77 18.82
CA ARG A 38 2.97 -10.83 18.61
C ARG A 38 2.79 -11.98 19.61
N ARG A 39 2.71 -11.66 20.90
CA ARG A 39 2.48 -12.66 21.97
C ARG A 39 1.13 -13.37 21.84
N LEU A 40 0.10 -12.65 21.38
CA LEU A 40 -1.22 -13.23 21.13
C LEU A 40 -1.17 -14.24 19.98
N GLU A 41 -0.45 -13.92 18.91
CA GLU A 41 -0.26 -14.81 17.76
C GLU A 41 0.57 -16.05 18.12
N GLU A 42 1.63 -15.91 18.91
CA GLU A 42 2.41 -17.06 19.42
C GLU A 42 1.56 -18.02 20.27
N LYS A 43 0.61 -17.48 21.06
CA LYS A 43 -0.26 -18.28 21.93
C LYS A 43 -1.43 -18.93 21.20
N GLN A 44 -2.04 -18.22 20.24
CA GLN A 44 -3.29 -18.64 19.58
C GLN A 44 -3.08 -19.10 18.14
N GLY A 45 -1.85 -19.03 17.61
CA GLY A 45 -1.50 -19.34 16.23
C GLY A 45 -1.92 -18.26 15.22
N LYS A 46 -3.22 -17.95 15.16
CA LYS A 46 -3.78 -16.88 14.29
C LYS A 46 -4.65 -15.93 15.11
N ALA A 47 -4.04 -14.83 15.54
CA ALA A 47 -4.77 -13.74 16.19
C ALA A 47 -5.38 -12.78 15.16
N ASN A 48 -6.60 -12.29 15.43
CA ASN A 48 -7.15 -11.16 14.69
C ASN A 48 -6.44 -9.88 15.17
N MET A 49 -5.81 -9.15 14.25
CA MET A 49 -5.04 -7.95 14.56
C MET A 49 -5.18 -6.93 13.43
N PRO A 50 -5.00 -5.63 13.71
CA PRO A 50 -5.07 -4.60 12.68
C PRO A 50 -4.04 -4.84 11.57
N GLY A 51 -4.43 -4.62 10.30
CA GLY A 51 -3.58 -4.92 9.15
C GLY A 51 -2.21 -4.21 9.18
N HIS A 52 -2.17 -2.95 9.66
CA HIS A 52 -0.91 -2.22 9.82
C HIS A 52 0.00 -2.81 10.90
N VAL A 53 -0.56 -3.39 11.97
CA VAL A 53 0.22 -4.09 13.00
C VAL A 53 0.78 -5.39 12.43
N ARG A 54 -0.02 -6.14 11.67
CA ARG A 54 0.43 -7.35 10.96
C ARG A 54 1.57 -7.04 10.00
N ALA A 55 1.43 -5.97 9.21
CA ALA A 55 2.46 -5.50 8.28
C ALA A 55 3.78 -5.18 8.99
N SER A 56 3.72 -4.58 10.19
CA SER A 56 4.90 -4.33 11.03
C SER A 56 5.54 -5.60 11.57
N ILE A 57 4.75 -6.60 11.96
CA ILE A 57 5.26 -7.91 12.38
C ILE A 57 5.93 -8.63 11.20
N ASN A 58 5.33 -8.57 10.01
CA ASN A 58 5.87 -9.16 8.79
C ASN A 58 7.26 -8.60 8.45
N TRP A 59 7.46 -7.29 8.62
CA TRP A 59 8.78 -6.67 8.45
C TRP A 59 9.83 -7.21 9.40
N ASN A 60 9.51 -7.29 10.69
CA ASN A 60 10.44 -7.82 11.69
C ASN A 60 10.80 -9.29 11.38
N THR A 61 9.85 -10.06 10.88
CA THR A 61 10.08 -11.44 10.43
C THR A 61 10.95 -11.50 9.17
N LEU A 62 10.65 -10.70 8.14
CA LEU A 62 11.42 -10.65 6.89
C LEU A 62 12.86 -10.17 7.11
N LYS A 63 13.04 -9.13 7.94
CA LYS A 63 14.35 -8.65 8.37
C LYS A 63 15.19 -9.78 8.97
N ARG A 64 14.60 -10.56 9.88
CA ARG A 64 15.27 -11.71 10.52
C ARG A 64 15.57 -12.84 9.53
N MET A 65 14.66 -13.14 8.62
CA MET A 65 14.85 -14.16 7.58
C MET A 65 15.97 -13.79 6.60
N ASN A 66 16.07 -12.51 6.22
CA ASN A 66 17.10 -11.99 5.34
C ASN A 66 18.44 -11.72 6.05
N GLY A 67 18.53 -11.98 7.37
CA GLY A 67 19.75 -11.78 8.15
C GLY A 67 20.17 -10.31 8.28
N ASP A 68 19.24 -9.37 8.07
CA ASP A 68 19.52 -7.95 8.10
C ASP A 68 19.67 -7.45 9.54
N LYS A 69 20.88 -7.03 9.90
CA LYS A 69 21.22 -6.50 11.23
C LYS A 69 21.21 -4.98 11.31
N TYR A 70 21.16 -4.29 10.16
CA TYR A 70 21.31 -2.85 10.08
C TYR A 70 19.96 -2.13 10.14
N SER A 71 18.93 -2.70 9.53
CA SER A 71 17.59 -2.12 9.52
C SER A 71 16.97 -2.06 10.91
N GLN A 72 16.15 -1.04 11.17
CA GLN A 72 15.48 -0.89 12.45
C GLN A 72 14.34 -1.92 12.61
N GLU A 73 14.22 -2.49 13.81
CA GLU A 73 13.05 -3.30 14.17
C GLU A 73 11.89 -2.36 14.51
N ILE A 74 10.70 -2.66 14.02
CA ILE A 74 9.51 -1.87 14.33
C ILE A 74 9.03 -2.23 15.73
N THR A 75 9.02 -1.23 16.62
CA THR A 75 8.54 -1.29 17.99
C THR A 75 7.24 -0.50 18.18
N ASP A 76 6.64 -0.64 19.36
CA ASP A 76 5.36 0.00 19.70
C ASP A 76 5.47 1.54 19.70
N GLY A 77 4.51 2.23 19.08
CA GLY A 77 4.46 3.68 18.99
C GLY A 77 5.22 4.28 17.80
N MET A 78 5.98 3.47 17.05
CA MET A 78 6.69 3.90 15.86
C MET A 78 5.72 4.26 14.72
N LYS A 79 6.14 5.25 13.92
CA LYS A 79 5.49 5.56 12.65
C LYS A 79 6.04 4.63 11.59
N VAL A 80 5.13 4.04 10.82
CA VAL A 80 5.43 3.04 9.80
C VAL A 80 4.74 3.40 8.50
N ILE A 81 5.37 3.04 7.38
CA ILE A 81 4.77 3.15 6.06
C ILE A 81 4.35 1.75 5.64
N VAL A 82 3.05 1.57 5.38
CA VAL A 82 2.46 0.28 5.03
C VAL A 82 2.31 0.17 3.53
N CYS A 83 2.92 -0.86 2.96
CA CYS A 83 2.84 -1.23 1.54
C CYS A 83 2.04 -2.52 1.38
N LYS A 84 1.17 -2.59 0.37
CA LYS A 84 0.47 -3.83 0.02
C LYS A 84 1.36 -4.69 -0.87
N LEU A 85 1.32 -5.99 -0.62
CA LEU A 85 2.04 -6.98 -1.42
C LEU A 85 1.04 -7.75 -2.28
N LYS A 86 1.52 -8.27 -3.41
CA LYS A 86 0.77 -9.28 -4.17
C LYS A 86 0.66 -10.55 -3.33
N THR A 87 -0.33 -11.39 -3.67
CA THR A 87 -0.52 -12.69 -3.02
C THR A 87 0.75 -13.53 -3.12
N ASN A 88 1.36 -13.81 -1.97
CA ASN A 88 2.61 -14.55 -1.85
C ASN A 88 2.38 -15.90 -1.17
N PRO A 89 3.21 -16.94 -1.43
CA PRO A 89 3.10 -18.24 -0.78
C PRO A 89 3.18 -18.20 0.75
N LEU A 90 3.82 -17.18 1.31
CA LEU A 90 3.91 -16.93 2.76
C LEU A 90 2.60 -16.37 3.37
N GLY A 91 1.61 -16.05 2.54
CA GLY A 91 0.34 -15.48 3.00
C GLY A 91 0.43 -14.03 3.50
N TYR A 92 1.53 -13.32 3.21
CA TYR A 92 1.66 -11.90 3.54
C TYR A 92 0.85 -11.04 2.56
N THR A 93 -0.11 -10.29 3.10
CA THR A 93 -0.93 -9.34 2.35
C THR A 93 -0.35 -7.92 2.34
N SER A 94 0.47 -7.60 3.34
CA SER A 94 1.08 -6.27 3.50
C SER A 94 2.36 -6.36 4.32
N VAL A 95 3.24 -5.38 4.11
CA VAL A 95 4.51 -5.23 4.82
C VAL A 95 4.70 -3.75 5.15
N ALA A 96 5.29 -3.43 6.29
CA ALA A 96 5.55 -2.05 6.69
C ALA A 96 7.04 -1.79 6.88
N TYR A 97 7.51 -0.57 6.71
CA TYR A 97 8.87 -0.19 7.10
C TYR A 97 8.82 1.06 8.01
N PRO A 98 9.79 1.24 8.91
CA PRO A 98 9.82 2.42 9.79
C PRO A 98 10.11 3.68 8.97
N THR A 99 9.41 4.79 9.28
CA THR A 99 9.61 6.07 8.59
C THR A 99 11.01 6.65 8.79
N ASP A 100 11.66 6.25 9.88
CA ASP A 100 12.93 6.80 10.33
C ASP A 100 14.13 6.06 9.70
N GLU A 101 13.88 5.09 8.81
CA GLU A 101 14.91 4.36 8.09
C GLU A 101 15.52 5.24 6.98
N LEU A 102 16.81 5.57 7.11
CA LEU A 102 17.54 6.36 6.11
C LEU A 102 17.78 5.59 4.80
N HIS A 103 17.90 4.26 4.88
CA HIS A 103 18.18 3.41 3.73
C HIS A 103 17.24 2.21 3.71
N ILE A 104 16.29 2.22 2.78
CA ILE A 104 15.42 1.06 2.54
C ILE A 104 16.28 -0.08 1.96
N PRO A 105 16.31 -1.26 2.59
CA PRO A 105 17.10 -2.40 2.12
C PRO A 105 16.71 -2.87 0.73
N ASN A 106 17.69 -3.41 -0.02
CA ASN A 106 17.45 -3.93 -1.36
C ASN A 106 16.45 -5.09 -1.37
N TRP A 107 16.51 -5.99 -0.37
CA TRP A 107 15.57 -7.09 -0.23
C TRP A 107 14.11 -6.62 -0.14
N PHE A 108 13.88 -5.41 0.41
CA PHE A 108 12.55 -4.84 0.49
C PHE A 108 12.12 -4.24 -0.84
N LYS A 109 13.03 -3.55 -1.54
CA LYS A 109 12.76 -2.95 -2.86
C LYS A 109 12.39 -3.99 -3.91
N GLU A 110 12.96 -5.19 -3.82
CA GLU A 110 12.72 -6.29 -4.74
C GLU A 110 11.40 -7.04 -4.47
N LEU A 111 10.68 -6.71 -3.39
CA LEU A 111 9.42 -7.39 -3.07
C LEU A 111 8.34 -7.11 -4.13
N PRO A 112 7.46 -8.09 -4.40
CA PRO A 112 6.37 -7.93 -5.34
C PRO A 112 5.24 -7.09 -4.73
N PHE A 113 5.38 -5.76 -4.80
CA PHE A 113 4.36 -4.82 -4.36
C PHE A 113 3.14 -4.79 -5.28
N ASP A 114 1.97 -4.58 -4.68
CA ASP A 114 0.74 -4.35 -5.42
C ASP A 114 0.51 -2.84 -5.60
N GLY A 115 1.10 -2.30 -6.68
CA GLY A 115 0.98 -0.88 -7.02
C GLY A 115 -0.46 -0.45 -7.34
N GLY A 116 -1.25 -1.33 -7.95
CA GLY A 116 -2.64 -1.04 -8.33
C GLY A 116 -3.53 -0.91 -7.10
N ALA A 117 -3.50 -1.91 -6.21
CA ALA A 117 -4.29 -1.88 -4.98
C ALA A 117 -3.87 -0.74 -4.04
N MET A 118 -2.60 -0.30 -4.07
CA MET A 118 -2.15 0.87 -3.33
C MET A 118 -2.65 2.17 -3.95
N ALA A 119 -2.54 2.33 -5.28
CA ALA A 119 -3.00 3.51 -5.98
C ALA A 119 -4.51 3.71 -5.80
N GLU A 120 -5.30 2.67 -6.01
CA GLU A 120 -6.76 2.71 -5.81
C GLU A 120 -7.09 3.14 -4.37
N THR A 121 -6.52 2.47 -3.37
CA THR A 121 -6.84 2.78 -1.96
C THR A 121 -6.38 4.18 -1.55
N ILE A 122 -5.27 4.69 -2.07
CA ILE A 122 -4.72 5.99 -1.64
C ILE A 122 -5.35 7.14 -2.42
N ILE A 123 -5.49 6.98 -3.72
CA ILE A 123 -6.01 8.02 -4.61
C ILE A 123 -7.51 8.12 -4.44
N ASP A 124 -8.25 7.01 -4.55
CA ASP A 124 -9.72 7.06 -4.55
C ASP A 124 -10.25 7.55 -3.20
N ASN A 125 -9.72 7.05 -2.08
CA ASN A 125 -10.12 7.54 -0.75
C ASN A 125 -9.81 9.04 -0.58
N LYS A 126 -8.73 9.55 -1.16
CA LYS A 126 -8.39 10.98 -1.03
C LYS A 126 -9.24 11.85 -1.94
N LEU A 127 -9.49 11.41 -3.17
CA LEU A 127 -10.35 12.11 -4.11
C LEU A 127 -11.79 12.15 -3.59
N ASP A 128 -12.31 11.03 -3.07
CA ASP A 128 -13.65 10.96 -2.49
C ASP A 128 -13.82 11.96 -1.32
N ASN A 129 -12.83 12.02 -0.41
CA ASN A 129 -12.84 13.00 0.68
C ASN A 129 -12.78 14.47 0.22
N LEU A 130 -12.17 14.77 -0.92
CA LEU A 130 -11.96 16.14 -1.39
C LEU A 130 -13.08 16.64 -2.28
N ILE A 131 -13.56 15.81 -3.20
CA ILE A 131 -14.46 16.21 -4.29
C ILE A 131 -15.70 15.32 -4.40
N GLY A 132 -15.90 14.37 -3.47
CA GLY A 132 -17.12 13.55 -3.41
C GLY A 132 -18.39 14.39 -3.24
N VAL A 133 -18.30 15.57 -2.60
CA VAL A 133 -19.41 16.53 -2.46
C VAL A 133 -19.83 17.14 -3.80
N LEU A 134 -18.91 17.25 -4.76
CA LEU A 134 -19.17 17.84 -6.07
C LEU A 134 -19.85 16.87 -7.03
N ASN A 135 -20.00 15.59 -6.65
CA ASN A 135 -20.65 14.52 -7.43
C ASN A 135 -20.11 14.38 -8.87
N TYR A 136 -18.81 14.62 -9.07
CA TYR A 136 -18.14 14.45 -10.35
C TYR A 136 -17.96 12.97 -10.69
N ASN A 137 -18.07 12.62 -11.99
CA ASN A 137 -17.84 11.25 -12.43
C ASN A 137 -16.34 10.94 -12.48
N LEU A 138 -15.80 10.37 -11.40
CA LEU A 138 -14.38 10.04 -11.29
C LEU A 138 -14.00 8.73 -11.98
N GLU A 139 -14.98 7.92 -12.40
CA GLU A 139 -14.75 6.68 -13.14
C GLU A 139 -14.04 6.95 -14.47
N ASP A 140 -14.35 8.07 -15.13
CA ASP A 140 -13.74 8.48 -16.39
C ASP A 140 -12.22 8.76 -16.27
N THR A 141 -11.72 9.01 -15.04
CA THR A 141 -10.28 9.21 -14.78
C THR A 141 -9.53 7.90 -14.51
N LYS A 142 -10.25 6.83 -14.17
CA LYS A 142 -9.68 5.49 -14.06
C LYS A 142 -9.56 5.00 -15.49
N GLN A 143 -8.36 5.03 -16.06
CA GLN A 143 -8.11 4.39 -17.34
C GLN A 143 -8.21 2.86 -17.15
N HIS A 144 -9.43 2.34 -17.05
CA HIS A 144 -9.70 0.97 -17.43
C HIS A 144 -9.27 0.88 -18.89
N ASN A 145 -8.27 0.06 -19.19
CA ASN A 145 -7.87 -0.23 -20.55
C ASN A 145 -9.06 -0.86 -21.28
N THR A 146 -9.95 -0.02 -21.80
CA THR A 146 -11.07 -0.29 -22.71
C THR A 146 -10.58 -0.74 -24.09
N PHE A 147 -9.41 -1.39 -24.15
CA PHE A 147 -9.03 -2.21 -25.29
C PHE A 147 -9.78 -3.55 -25.31
N ALA A 148 -10.36 -3.99 -24.18
CA ALA A 148 -11.25 -5.16 -24.14
C ALA A 148 -12.59 -4.89 -24.83
N SER A 149 -13.16 -3.69 -24.68
CA SER A 149 -14.42 -3.29 -25.32
C SER A 149 -14.33 -3.03 -26.83
N LEU A 150 -13.12 -2.98 -27.38
CA LEU A 150 -12.90 -2.86 -28.84
C LEU A 150 -13.08 -4.19 -29.59
N PHE A 151 -13.06 -5.33 -28.90
CA PHE A 151 -13.24 -6.66 -29.50
C PHE A 151 -14.61 -7.29 -29.23
N GLU A 152 -15.47 -6.69 -28.40
CA GLU A 152 -16.84 -7.16 -28.15
C GLU A 152 -17.86 -6.70 -29.21
N PHE A 153 -17.50 -5.80 -30.12
CA PHE A 153 -18.36 -5.36 -31.24
C PHE A 153 -18.29 -6.27 -32.49
N GLY A 154 -17.73 -7.47 -32.36
CA GLY A 154 -17.38 -8.36 -33.47
C GLY A 154 -18.05 -9.75 -33.48
N GLU A 155 -19.08 -10.00 -32.66
CA GLU A 155 -20.03 -11.12 -32.85
C GLU A 155 -21.44 -10.59 -33.14
#